data_AF-A0A8J7J0X9-F1
#
_entry.id   AF-A0A8J7J0X9-F1
#
_cell.length_a   1.000
_cell.length_b   1.000
_cell.length_c   1.000
_cell.angle_alpha   90.00
_cell.angle_beta   90.00
_cell.angle_gamma   90.00
#
_symmetry.space_group_name_H-M   'P 1'
#
loop_
_entity.id
_entity.type
_entity.pdbx_description
1 polymer ?
#
loop_
_entity_poly.entity_id
_entity_poly.type
_entity_poly.pdbx_seq_one_letter_code
_entity_poly.pdbx_strand_id
1 'polypeptide(L)' 'MAQARTTEALITSAVQASKNAGIHVGAVEVEKGGVVRIIAIDAMPKVKSPKGENTCDDILGAL' A
#
# COMPACT_ATOMS: atom_id res chain seq x y z
N MET A 1 2.92 -27.68 -3.03
CA MET A 1 3.14 -26.65 -1.99
C MET A 1 1.85 -25.86 -1.85
N ALA A 2 1.25 -25.83 -0.66
CA ALA A 2 0.03 -25.06 -0.42
C ALA A 2 0.36 -23.55 -0.58
N GLN A 3 -0.36 -22.85 -1.45
CA GLN A 3 -0.27 -21.40 -1.55
C GLN A 3 -0.62 -20.81 -0.19
N ALA A 4 0.30 -20.06 0.41
CA ALA A 4 0.00 -19.32 1.62
C ALA A 4 -1.09 -18.31 1.28
N ARG A 5 -2.31 -18.51 1.79
CA ARG A 5 -3.35 -17.49 1.69
C ARG A 5 -2.88 -16.29 2.52
N THR A 6 -2.72 -15.14 1.88
CA THR A 6 -2.49 -13.89 2.59
C THR A 6 -3.67 -13.67 3.52
N THR A 7 -3.40 -13.61 4.81
CA THR A 7 -4.40 -13.29 5.82
C THR A 7 -4.27 -11.82 6.20
N GLU A 8 -5.37 -11.24 6.70
CA GLU A 8 -5.36 -9.90 7.29
C GLU A 8 -4.25 -9.76 8.34
N ALA A 9 -4.04 -10.79 9.17
CA ALA A 9 -3.00 -10.81 10.18
C ALA A 9 -1.57 -10.66 9.59
N LEU A 10 -1.30 -11.28 8.44
CA LEU A 10 0.00 -11.15 7.76
C LEU A 10 0.22 -9.73 7.24
N ILE A 11 -0.82 -9.13 6.66
CA ILE A 11 -0.78 -7.75 6.16
C ILE A 11 -0.53 -6.78 7.34
N THR A 12 -1.31 -6.91 8.41
CA THR A 12 -1.17 -6.08 9.61
C THR A 12 0.22 -6.22 10.23
N SER A 13 0.76 -7.44 10.29
CA SER A 13 2.11 -7.69 10.80
C SER A 13 3.19 -7.03 9.92
N ALA A 14 3.08 -7.13 8.60
CA ALA A 14 4.02 -6.49 7.67
C ALA A 14 3.98 -4.95 7.76
N VAL A 15 2.78 -4.37 7.89
CA VAL A 15 2.59 -2.92 8.09
C VAL A 15 3.20 -2.48 9.42
N GLN A 16 2.96 -3.23 10.49
CA GLN A 16 3.49 -2.90 11.81
C GLN A 16 5.02 -2.99 11.85
N ALA A 17 5.59 -4.03 11.25
CA ALA A 17 7.05 -4.18 11.13
C ALA A 17 7.67 -3.02 10.35
N SER A 18 7.02 -2.59 9.26
CA SER A 18 7.47 -1.44 8.46
C SER A 18 7.45 -0.14 9.26
N LYS A 19 6.37 0.10 10.03
CA LYS A 19 6.28 1.27 10.92
C LYS A 19 7.35 1.26 12.01
N ASN A 20 7.60 0.09 12.62
CA ASN A 20 8.64 -0.06 13.64
C ASN A 20 10.05 0.18 13.07
N ALA A 21 10.26 -0.10 11.79
CA ALA A 21 11.49 0.21 11.07
C ALA A 21 11.58 1.68 10.61
N GLY A 22 10.60 2.53 10.95
CA GLY A 22 10.56 3.93 10.53
C GLY A 22 10.14 4.14 9.07
N ILE A 23 9.62 3.09 8.40
CA ILE A 23 9.15 3.18 7.02
C ILE A 23 7.70 3.68 7.03
N HIS A 24 7.48 4.81 6.39
CA HIS A 24 6.14 5.34 6.14
C HIS A 24 5.50 4.54 5.00
N VAL A 25 4.50 3.72 5.34
CA VAL A 25 3.79 2.89 4.36
C VAL A 25 2.89 3.78 3.49
N GLY A 26 3.10 3.73 2.17
CA GLY A 26 2.25 4.41 1.18
C GLY A 26 1.19 3.48 0.61
N ALA A 27 1.58 2.27 0.20
CA ALA A 27 0.66 1.26 -0.32
C ALA A 27 1.07 -0.16 0.08
N VAL A 28 0.10 -1.07 0.03
CA VAL A 28 0.30 -2.51 0.25
C VAL A 28 -0.25 -3.25 -0.96
N GLU A 29 0.60 -4.04 -1.61
CA GLU A 29 0.22 -4.88 -2.74
C GLU A 29 0.28 -6.35 -2.33
N VAL A 30 -0.73 -7.11 -2.73
CA VAL A 30 -0.77 -8.56 -2.54
C VAL A 30 -0.51 -9.23 -3.87
N GLU A 31 0.67 -9.82 -4.03
CA GLU A 31 1.05 -10.51 -5.25
C GLU A 31 0.47 -11.93 -5.31
N LYS A 32 0.47 -12.49 -6.53
CA LYS A 32 0.09 -13.89 -6.76
C LYS A 32 0.95 -14.81 -5.88
N GLY A 33 0.31 -15.76 -5.20
CA GLY A 33 0.99 -16.65 -4.25
C GLY A 33 1.04 -16.13 -2.82
N GLY A 34 0.47 -14.93 -2.59
CA GLY A 34 0.14 -14.43 -1.27
C GLY A 34 1.23 -13.59 -0.59
N VAL A 35 2.23 -13.18 -1.36
CA VAL A 35 3.31 -12.29 -0.91
C VAL A 35 2.75 -10.88 -0.69
N VAL A 36 3.08 -10.28 0.44
CA VAL A 36 2.73 -8.88 0.75
C VAL A 36 3.93 -8.01 0.45
N ARG A 37 3.76 -7.07 -0.49
CA ARG A 37 4.76 -6.06 -0.83
C ARG A 37 4.35 -4.72 -0.21
N ILE A 38 5.24 -4.14 0.59
CA ILE A 38 5.05 -2.82 1.17
C ILE A 38 5.75 -1.79 0.29
N ILE A 39 5.02 -0.78 -0.16
CA ILE A 39 5.55 0.35 -0.92
C ILE A 39 5.66 1.54 0.02
N ALA A 40 6.87 2.06 0.19
CA ALA A 40 7.10 3.26 0.99
C ALA A 40 6.45 4.48 0.32
N ILE A 41 5.96 5.42 1.13
CA ILE A 41 5.28 6.63 0.66
C ILE A 41 6.17 7.45 -0.30
N ASP A 42 7.48 7.46 -0.06
CA ASP A 42 8.45 8.20 -0.87
C ASP A 42 8.71 7.55 -2.24
N ALA A 43 8.40 6.25 -2.35
CA ALA A 43 8.49 5.50 -3.60
C ALA A 43 7.19 5.54 -4.41
N MET A 44 6.11 6.11 -3.85
CA MET A 44 4.86 6.26 -4.60
C MET A 44 4.97 7.41 -5.61
N PRO A 45 4.53 7.20 -6.87
CA PRO A 45 4.37 8.30 -7.79
C PRO A 45 3.39 9.30 -7.16
N LYS A 46 3.82 10.54 -6.97
CA LYS A 46 2.95 11.62 -6.51
C LYS A 46 1.92 11.86 -7.60
N VAL A 47 0.75 11.24 -7.48
CA VAL A 47 -0.41 11.62 -8.28
C VAL A 47 -0.75 13.04 -7.84
N LYS A 48 -0.35 14.03 -8.64
CA LYS A 48 -0.81 15.40 -8.45
C LYS A 48 -2.20 15.43 -9.07
N SER A 49 -3.25 15.54 -8.26
CA SER A 49 -4.52 15.98 -8.83
C SER A 49 -4.29 17.36 -9.49
N PRO A 50 -4.96 17.67 -10.61
CA PRO A 50 -4.83 18.98 -11.25
C PRO A 50 -5.24 20.14 -10.33
N LYS A 51 -5.95 19.86 -9.22
CA LYS A 51 -6.35 20.82 -8.19
C LYS A 51 -5.40 20.93 -7.00
N GLY A 52 -4.41 20.04 -6.88
CA GLY A 52 -3.47 20.03 -5.75
C GLY A 52 -4.01 19.38 -4.47
N GLU A 53 -5.23 18.82 -4.51
CA GLU A 53 -5.87 18.11 -3.39
C GLU A 53 -5.80 16.59 -3.61
N ASN A 54 -5.40 15.83 -2.58
CA ASN A 54 -5.26 14.37 -2.63
C ASN A 54 -6.36 13.69 -1.82
N THR A 55 -7.60 14.02 -2.14
CA THR A 55 -8.81 13.41 -1.59
C THR A 55 -9.32 12.30 -2.52
N CYS A 56 -9.86 11.21 -1.95
CA CYS A 56 -10.36 10.07 -2.72
C CYS A 56 -11.42 10.49 -3.76
N ASP A 57 -12.22 11.51 -3.44
CA ASP A 57 -13.19 12.12 -4.34
C ASP A 57 -12.56 12.74 -5.60
N ASP A 58 -11.37 13.35 -5.49
CA ASP A 58 -10.70 13.98 -6.64
C ASP A 58 -10.07 12.97 -7.59
N ILE A 59 -9.62 11.83 -7.07
CA ILE A 59 -9.00 10.76 -7.89
C ILE A 59 -10.08 9.97 -8.64
N LEU A 60 -11.23 9.72 -8.02
CA LEU A 60 -12.32 8.95 -8.63
C LEU A 60 -13.20 9.77 -9.58
N GLY A 61 -13.30 11.09 -9.39
CA GLY A 61 -14.02 11.99 -10.30
C GLY A 61 -13.28 12.33 -11.59
N ALA A 62 -12.02 11.89 -11.75
CA ALA A 62 -11.17 12.13 -12.91
C ALA A 62 -11.03 10.91 -13.86
N LEU A 63 -11.71 9.80 -13.56
CA LEU A 63 -11.88 8.62 -14.44
C LEU A 63 -13.14 8.78 -15.29
#